data_AF-A0A4Q0III5-F1
#
_entry.id   AF-A0A4Q0III5-F1
#
_cell.length_a   1.000
_cell.length_b   1.000
_cell.length_c   1.000
_cell.angle_alpha   90.00
_cell.angle_beta   90.00
_cell.angle_gamma   90.00
#
_symmetry.space_group_name_H-M   'P 1'
#
loop_
_entity.id
_entity.type
_entity.pdbx_description
1 polymer ?
#
loop_
_entity_poly.entity_id
_entity_poly.type
_entity_poly.pdbx_seq_one_letter_code
_entity_poly.pdbx_strand_id
1 'polypeptide(L)'
;MKWLICFLCVLSSLTCLSNEKLSLEECINLIEAGRGAEAQKSLQVLFSEQAEAELWNEDRFATAFMLLSNVYSSEGQLRKVSDLCREALKVFNQKSKVANTEFSRQLWRLSGAVQVELKDYDNAIRYLQQSQWMYEDESIYDMGYFTVLTLLGGCYLQKSDFVTAKLYIDEAEEVHNTYLGRITDSKFIDSYSLLNYKGLLLQALGKSSSAENCFKSVITSRPDDIILESIKDIARNNLAVLYSITGRYDEAIMTFNSMTTTTPALQYSKAQNIAMNSLIKSDFDAAIDFMASYNLAGFSYLQSIIFDFAEVERERYWSEISDHMMRTNNLLALWTNKDKARLMGFQINSFVRDFNLNFQQIIKKQYLSRELPKRRKVWDEYQLNRGRLSYGFESVEQHDSIALAVIETERRILSETGFEIQDFFQDN
;
A
#
# COMPACT_ATOMS: atom_id res chain seq x y z
N MET A 1 5.74 28.64 32.16
CA MET A 1 4.74 29.67 32.52
C MET A 1 3.93 29.95 31.25
N LYS A 2 2.83 29.25 30.98
CA LYS A 2 1.46 29.37 31.53
C LYS A 2 0.81 30.76 31.27
N TRP A 3 -0.24 30.71 30.44
CA TRP A 3 -1.44 31.58 30.32
C TRP A 3 -1.28 32.85 29.43
N LEU A 4 -2.21 33.24 28.56
CA LEU A 4 -3.69 33.11 28.57
C LEU A 4 -4.34 33.15 27.17
N ILE A 5 -5.37 32.32 27.02
CA ILE A 5 -6.41 32.26 25.99
C ILE A 5 -7.53 33.25 26.37
N CYS A 6 -8.20 33.88 25.40
CA CYS A 6 -9.64 34.15 25.53
C CYS A 6 -10.35 34.05 24.17
N PHE A 7 -11.25 33.06 24.12
CA PHE A 7 -12.22 32.72 23.09
C PHE A 7 -13.41 33.70 23.10
N LEU A 8 -14.01 33.94 21.93
CA LEU A 8 -15.46 34.11 21.68
C LEU A 8 -15.64 34.18 20.15
N CYS A 9 -15.79 33.03 19.49
CA CYS A 9 -17.04 32.32 19.19
C CYS A 9 -17.88 32.92 18.04
N VAL A 10 -17.90 32.11 16.97
CA VAL A 10 -19.07 31.74 16.15
C VAL A 10 -19.73 32.87 15.36
N LEU A 11 -19.46 32.88 14.04
CA LEU A 11 -20.52 32.76 13.04
C LEU A 11 -19.95 32.57 11.63
N SER A 12 -20.64 31.71 10.89
CA SER A 12 -20.58 31.46 9.46
C SER A 12 -19.47 30.52 8.96
N SER A 13 -19.84 29.24 8.97
CA SER A 13 -19.84 28.42 7.76
C SER A 13 -20.11 29.28 6.50
N LEU A 14 -19.06 29.72 5.85
CA LEU A 14 -19.05 29.91 4.41
C LEU A 14 -17.79 29.22 3.89
N THR A 15 -18.01 28.04 3.32
CA THR A 15 -17.26 27.56 2.16
C THR A 15 -17.34 28.63 1.07
N CYS A 16 -16.55 29.69 1.19
CA CYS A 16 -16.07 30.37 0.01
C CYS A 16 -14.95 29.49 -0.52
N LEU A 17 -15.27 28.71 -1.55
CA LEU A 17 -14.28 28.35 -2.55
C LEU A 17 -13.72 29.66 -3.11
N SER A 18 -12.72 30.25 -2.46
CA SER A 18 -11.82 31.14 -3.17
C SER A 18 -11.03 30.24 -4.11
N ASN A 19 -11.34 30.40 -5.40
CA ASN A 19 -10.68 29.75 -6.52
C ASN A 19 -9.28 30.38 -6.72
N GLU A 20 -8.58 30.70 -5.63
CA GLU A 20 -7.22 31.24 -5.67
C GLU A 20 -6.26 30.06 -5.75
N LYS A 21 -5.57 30.00 -6.89
CA LYS A 21 -4.46 29.09 -7.10
C LYS A 21 -3.40 29.38 -6.04
N LEU A 22 -3.15 28.40 -5.18
CA LEU A 22 -2.14 28.51 -4.13
C LEU A 22 -0.73 28.51 -4.75
N SER A 23 0.16 29.30 -4.15
CA SER A 23 1.58 29.27 -4.41
C SER A 23 2.22 27.98 -3.87
N LEU A 24 3.43 27.67 -4.34
CA LEU A 24 4.18 26.49 -3.87
C LEU A 24 4.41 26.52 -2.34
N GLU A 25 4.68 27.70 -1.79
CA GLU A 25 4.91 27.89 -0.35
C GLU A 25 3.63 27.66 0.47
N GLU A 26 2.48 28.14 -0.02
CA GLU A 26 1.18 27.86 0.60
C GLU A 26 0.83 26.37 0.55
N CYS A 27 1.16 25.68 -0.55
CA CYS A 27 0.99 24.23 -0.66
C CYS A 27 1.89 23.47 0.34
N ILE A 28 3.14 23.90 0.52
CA ILE A 28 4.07 23.31 1.52
C ILE A 28 3.48 23.48 2.92
N ASN A 29 3.05 24.69 3.29
CA ASN A 29 2.46 24.96 4.59
C ASN A 29 1.22 24.11 4.88
N LEU A 30 0.37 23.87 3.87
CA LEU A 30 -0.79 22.99 4.02
C LEU A 30 -0.39 21.53 4.24
N ILE A 31 0.62 21.04 3.52
CA ILE A 31 1.12 19.66 3.68
C ILE A 31 1.75 19.48 5.06
N GLU A 32 2.57 20.42 5.52
CA GLU A 32 3.16 20.39 6.87
C GLU A 32 2.10 20.45 7.98
N ALA A 33 0.97 21.12 7.72
CA ALA A 33 -0.19 21.17 8.61
C ALA A 33 -1.09 19.91 8.53
N GLY A 34 -0.76 18.92 7.70
CA GLY A 34 -1.56 17.71 7.50
C GLY A 34 -2.83 17.91 6.67
N ARG A 35 -2.94 19.05 5.95
CA ARG A 35 -4.08 19.45 5.13
C ARG A 35 -3.78 19.35 3.63
N GLY A 36 -3.02 18.31 3.24
CA GLY A 36 -2.54 18.12 1.86
C GLY A 36 -3.64 18.02 0.80
N ALA A 37 -4.82 17.49 1.15
CA ALA A 37 -5.98 17.41 0.25
C ALA A 37 -6.41 18.79 -0.30
N GLU A 38 -6.25 19.86 0.50
CA GLU A 38 -6.57 21.22 0.07
C GLU A 38 -5.56 21.76 -0.95
N ALA A 39 -4.31 21.28 -0.90
CA ALA A 39 -3.26 21.66 -1.83
C ALA A 39 -3.33 20.89 -3.17
N GLN A 40 -4.02 19.74 -3.23
CA GLN A 40 -4.00 18.81 -4.36
C GLN A 40 -4.28 19.49 -5.70
N LYS A 41 -5.39 20.23 -5.80
CA LYS A 41 -5.81 20.89 -7.06
C LYS A 41 -4.79 21.96 -7.50
N SER A 42 -4.26 22.73 -6.56
CA SER A 42 -3.23 23.74 -6.85
C SER A 42 -1.92 23.10 -7.29
N LEU A 43 -1.51 22.00 -6.64
CA LEU A 43 -0.31 21.24 -7.00
C LEU A 43 -0.41 20.60 -8.39
N GLN A 44 -1.58 20.10 -8.78
CA GLN A 44 -1.81 19.61 -10.15
C GLN A 44 -1.58 20.72 -11.19
N VAL A 45 -2.11 21.92 -10.95
CA VAL A 45 -1.93 23.09 -11.82
C VAL A 45 -0.46 23.53 -11.84
N LEU A 46 0.19 23.59 -10.68
CA LEU A 46 1.62 23.95 -10.59
C LEU A 46 2.48 22.94 -11.35
N PHE A 47 2.21 21.64 -11.21
CA PHE A 47 2.91 20.59 -11.94
C PHE A 47 2.73 20.75 -13.46
N SER A 48 1.51 20.97 -13.95
CA SER A 48 1.26 21.16 -15.38
C SER A 48 1.92 22.42 -15.93
N GLU A 49 1.89 23.53 -15.19
CA GLU A 49 2.56 24.76 -15.62
C GLU A 49 4.08 24.62 -15.69
N GLN A 50 4.69 23.94 -14.71
CA GLN A 50 6.12 23.65 -14.77
C GLN A 50 6.43 22.66 -15.92
N ALA A 51 5.55 21.70 -16.18
CA ALA A 51 5.68 20.77 -17.30
C ALA A 51 5.62 21.50 -18.66
N GLU A 52 4.84 22.56 -18.78
CA GLU A 52 4.66 23.33 -20.03
C GLU A 52 5.62 24.52 -20.16
N ALA A 53 6.23 24.99 -19.07
CA ALA A 53 7.08 26.19 -19.04
C ALA A 53 8.19 26.19 -20.12
N GLU A 54 8.29 27.29 -20.87
CA GLU A 54 9.35 27.49 -21.89
C GLU A 54 10.75 27.49 -21.25
N LEU A 55 10.89 28.17 -20.11
CA LEU A 55 12.08 28.15 -19.26
C LEU A 55 11.89 27.09 -18.18
N TRP A 56 12.27 25.86 -18.49
CA TRP A 56 12.14 24.73 -17.58
C TRP A 56 13.16 24.78 -16.45
N ASN A 57 12.67 24.69 -15.22
CA ASN A 57 13.47 24.61 -14.01
C ASN A 57 13.22 23.25 -13.34
N GLU A 58 14.24 22.40 -13.33
CA GLU A 58 14.14 21.04 -12.80
C GLU A 58 13.77 21.02 -11.32
N ASP A 59 14.36 21.89 -10.49
CA ASP A 59 14.13 21.93 -9.04
C ASP A 59 12.66 22.27 -8.69
N ARG A 60 12.08 23.24 -9.40
CA ARG A 60 10.67 23.61 -9.22
C ARG A 60 9.74 22.50 -9.68
N PHE A 61 10.06 21.87 -10.81
CA PHE A 61 9.29 20.73 -11.32
C PHE A 61 9.36 19.54 -10.36
N ALA A 62 10.56 19.23 -9.86
CA ALA A 62 10.82 18.19 -8.88
C ALA A 62 10.08 18.43 -7.57
N THR A 63 10.06 19.68 -7.09
CA THR A 63 9.34 20.03 -5.85
C THR A 63 7.83 19.86 -6.03
N ALA A 64 7.26 20.36 -7.13
CA ALA A 64 5.83 20.17 -7.42
C ALA A 64 5.46 18.68 -7.53
N PHE A 65 6.30 17.89 -8.22
CA PHE A 65 6.17 16.45 -8.32
C PHE A 65 6.17 15.78 -6.94
N MET A 66 7.17 16.07 -6.11
CA MET A 66 7.33 15.45 -4.77
C MET A 66 6.17 15.79 -3.83
N LEU A 67 5.71 17.03 -3.83
CA LEU A 67 4.57 17.43 -3.00
C LEU A 67 3.29 16.76 -3.47
N LEU A 68 3.04 16.71 -4.78
CA LEU A 68 1.86 16.06 -5.34
C LEU A 68 1.89 14.54 -5.13
N SER A 69 3.06 13.90 -5.29
CA SER A 69 3.21 12.47 -5.00
C SER A 69 2.93 12.17 -3.53
N ASN A 70 3.42 13.01 -2.61
CA ASN A 70 3.16 12.85 -1.18
C ASN A 70 1.67 12.97 -0.84
N VAL A 71 0.97 13.93 -1.45
CA VAL A 71 -0.50 14.06 -1.28
C VAL A 71 -1.21 12.80 -1.77
N TYR A 72 -0.93 12.35 -2.99
CA TYR A 72 -1.55 11.13 -3.52
C TYR A 72 -1.22 9.89 -2.69
N SER A 73 0.03 9.73 -2.24
CA SER A 73 0.43 8.62 -1.36
C SER A 73 -0.29 8.67 -0.01
N SER A 74 -0.43 9.85 0.60
CA SER A 74 -1.15 10.02 1.86
C SER A 74 -2.64 9.69 1.77
N GLU A 75 -3.22 9.87 0.57
CA GLU A 75 -4.60 9.52 0.25
C GLU A 75 -4.75 8.08 -0.26
N GLY A 76 -3.67 7.29 -0.29
CA GLY A 76 -3.68 5.90 -0.78
C GLY A 76 -3.85 5.77 -2.30
N GLN A 77 -3.71 6.85 -3.06
CA GLN A 77 -3.95 6.90 -4.51
C GLN A 77 -2.72 6.42 -5.31
N LEU A 78 -2.27 5.19 -5.06
CA LEU A 78 -1.05 4.60 -5.64
C LEU A 78 -1.01 4.69 -7.18
N ARG A 79 -2.16 4.52 -7.84
CA ARG A 79 -2.23 4.63 -9.31
C ARG A 79 -1.92 6.03 -9.81
N LYS A 80 -2.44 7.06 -9.14
CA LYS A 80 -2.14 8.46 -9.49
C LYS A 80 -0.68 8.78 -9.27
N VAL A 81 -0.05 8.21 -8.23
CA VAL A 81 1.41 8.33 -8.06
C VAL A 81 2.14 7.65 -9.22
N SER A 82 1.71 6.45 -9.62
CA SER A 82 2.31 5.73 -10.76
C SER A 82 2.15 6.49 -12.09
N ASP A 83 1.00 7.10 -12.33
CA ASP A 83 0.72 7.86 -13.55
C ASP A 83 1.51 9.18 -13.53
N LEU A 84 1.55 9.86 -12.38
CA LEU A 84 2.38 11.05 -12.17
C LEU A 84 3.88 10.76 -12.40
N CYS A 85 4.39 9.61 -11.94
CA CYS A 85 5.76 9.17 -12.22
C CYS A 85 6.01 9.02 -13.73
N ARG A 86 5.05 8.43 -14.46
CA ARG A 86 5.16 8.24 -15.92
C ARG A 86 5.15 9.57 -16.66
N GLU A 87 4.27 10.49 -16.26
CA GLU A 87 4.21 11.84 -16.81
C GLU A 87 5.50 12.62 -16.52
N ALA A 88 5.97 12.60 -15.28
CA ALA A 88 7.22 13.24 -14.89
C ALA A 88 8.43 12.69 -15.65
N LEU A 89 8.49 11.37 -15.87
CA LEU A 89 9.54 10.75 -16.70
C LEU A 89 9.48 11.23 -18.15
N LYS A 90 8.27 11.34 -18.72
CA LYS A 90 8.07 11.87 -20.08
C LYS A 90 8.55 13.31 -20.20
N VAL A 91 8.14 14.18 -19.27
CA VAL A 91 8.56 15.60 -19.26
C VAL A 91 10.06 15.72 -19.06
N PHE A 92 10.63 14.99 -18.10
CA PHE A 92 12.06 14.98 -17.83
C PHE A 92 12.86 14.57 -19.07
N ASN A 93 12.50 13.46 -19.73
CA ASN A 93 13.18 12.99 -20.94
C ASN A 93 13.07 13.95 -22.13
N GLN A 94 12.04 14.80 -22.16
CA GLN A 94 11.87 15.81 -23.20
C GLN A 94 12.64 17.10 -22.92
N LYS A 95 12.73 17.51 -21.65
CA LYS A 95 13.21 18.85 -21.26
C LYS A 95 14.60 18.86 -20.64
N SER A 96 14.98 17.81 -19.91
CA SER A 96 16.30 17.77 -19.28
C SER A 96 17.38 17.49 -20.30
N LYS A 97 18.52 18.17 -20.14
CA LYS A 97 19.72 17.98 -20.98
C LYS A 97 20.65 16.90 -20.43
N VAL A 98 20.47 16.56 -19.15
CA VAL A 98 21.32 15.63 -18.42
C VAL A 98 20.44 14.46 -18.01
N ALA A 99 20.80 13.25 -18.44
CA ALA A 99 20.02 12.07 -18.12
C ALA A 99 20.11 11.68 -16.64
N ASN A 100 21.28 11.91 -16.02
CA ASN A 100 21.57 11.55 -14.64
C ASN A 100 21.62 12.79 -13.74
N THR A 101 20.51 13.06 -13.08
CA THR A 101 20.35 14.16 -12.12
C THR A 101 19.81 13.62 -10.80
N GLU A 102 19.87 14.42 -9.75
CA GLU A 102 19.27 14.03 -8.47
C GLU A 102 17.77 13.75 -8.61
N PHE A 103 17.03 14.61 -9.31
CA PHE A 103 15.61 14.43 -9.53
C PHE A 103 15.31 13.15 -10.32
N SER A 104 16.04 12.87 -11.40
CA SER A 104 15.79 11.65 -12.17
C SER A 104 16.11 10.39 -11.37
N ARG A 105 17.19 10.35 -10.59
CA ARG A 105 17.46 9.25 -9.66
C ARG A 105 16.30 9.04 -8.67
N GLN A 106 15.79 10.12 -8.08
CA GLN A 106 14.63 10.09 -7.19
C GLN A 106 13.36 9.62 -7.91
N LEU A 107 13.11 10.06 -9.14
CA LEU A 107 11.96 9.71 -9.94
C LEU A 107 11.93 8.23 -10.31
N TRP A 108 13.07 7.65 -10.73
CA TRP A 108 13.21 6.21 -10.95
C TRP A 108 13.01 5.41 -9.66
N ARG A 109 13.58 5.88 -8.54
CA ARG A 109 13.40 5.27 -7.22
C ARG A 109 11.94 5.27 -6.78
N LEU A 110 11.23 6.39 -6.90
CA LEU A 110 9.82 6.51 -6.53
C LEU A 110 8.93 5.66 -7.45
N SER A 111 9.23 5.64 -8.75
CA SER A 111 8.54 4.75 -9.70
C SER A 111 8.65 3.30 -9.26
N GLY A 112 9.86 2.87 -8.85
CA GLY A 112 10.11 1.55 -8.29
C GLY A 112 9.32 1.30 -7.00
N ALA A 113 9.40 2.22 -6.04
CA ALA A 113 8.71 2.12 -4.75
C ALA A 113 7.18 1.97 -4.91
N VAL A 114 6.57 2.74 -5.81
CA VAL A 114 5.14 2.62 -6.11
C VAL A 114 4.80 1.24 -6.68
N GLN A 115 5.64 0.68 -7.54
CA GLN A 115 5.42 -0.68 -8.05
C GLN A 115 5.59 -1.76 -6.97
N VAL A 116 6.47 -1.54 -5.97
CA VAL A 116 6.57 -2.43 -4.80
C VAL A 116 5.25 -2.46 -4.03
N GLU A 117 4.65 -1.29 -3.76
CA GLU A 117 3.33 -1.18 -3.12
C GLU A 117 2.23 -1.83 -3.97
N LEU A 118 2.37 -1.73 -5.30
CA LEU A 118 1.47 -2.39 -6.24
C LEU A 118 1.69 -3.91 -6.38
N LYS A 119 2.66 -4.49 -5.65
CA LYS A 119 3.10 -5.89 -5.76
C LYS A 119 3.51 -6.28 -7.19
N ASP A 120 3.90 -5.31 -8.01
CA ASP A 120 4.48 -5.54 -9.34
C ASP A 120 6.01 -5.53 -9.23
N TYR A 121 6.54 -6.60 -8.64
CA TYR A 121 7.96 -6.72 -8.36
C TYR A 121 8.82 -6.72 -9.62
N ASP A 122 8.29 -7.18 -10.76
CA ASP A 122 9.04 -7.21 -12.02
C ASP A 122 9.26 -5.78 -12.55
N ASN A 123 8.21 -4.95 -12.60
CA ASN A 123 8.39 -3.55 -12.96
C ASN A 123 9.15 -2.77 -11.88
N ALA A 124 8.94 -3.06 -10.60
CA ALA A 124 9.68 -2.44 -9.50
C ALA A 124 11.19 -2.64 -9.66
N ILE A 125 11.64 -3.89 -9.88
CA ILE A 125 13.05 -4.21 -10.09
C ILE A 125 13.61 -3.44 -11.29
N ARG A 126 12.87 -3.37 -12.41
CA ARG A 126 13.33 -2.62 -13.59
C ARG A 126 13.56 -1.14 -13.29
N TYR A 127 12.61 -0.47 -12.63
CA TYR A 127 12.74 0.94 -12.26
C TYR A 127 13.87 1.17 -11.25
N LEU A 128 13.97 0.31 -10.24
CA LEU A 128 15.00 0.42 -9.20
C LEU A 128 16.41 0.14 -9.74
N GLN A 129 16.58 -0.80 -10.66
CA GLN A 129 17.88 -1.06 -11.31
C GLN A 129 18.33 0.10 -12.19
N GLN A 130 17.40 0.82 -12.84
CA GLN A 130 17.76 2.07 -13.53
C GLN A 130 18.27 3.12 -12.54
N SER A 131 17.57 3.30 -11.42
CA SER A 131 18.01 4.20 -10.35
C SER A 131 19.38 3.79 -9.79
N GLN A 132 19.59 2.48 -9.55
CA GLN A 132 20.85 1.90 -9.07
C GLN A 132 22.00 2.27 -10.02
N TRP A 133 21.85 1.98 -11.32
CA TRP A 133 22.86 2.28 -12.33
C TRP A 133 23.26 3.76 -12.34
N MET A 134 22.29 4.66 -12.17
CA MET A 134 22.55 6.11 -12.13
C MET A 134 23.34 6.54 -10.88
N TYR A 135 23.10 5.93 -9.72
CA TYR A 135 23.91 6.19 -8.52
C TYR A 135 25.34 5.66 -8.68
N GLU A 136 25.49 4.46 -9.24
CA GLU A 136 26.80 3.83 -9.47
C GLU A 136 27.65 4.60 -10.48
N ASP A 137 27.05 5.07 -11.59
CA ASP A 137 27.72 5.85 -12.64
C ASP A 137 28.36 7.14 -12.09
N GLU A 138 27.70 7.78 -11.12
CA GLU A 138 28.19 9.00 -10.45
C GLU A 138 28.96 8.70 -9.15
N SER A 139 29.09 7.43 -8.77
CA SER A 139 29.71 7.00 -7.49
C SER A 139 29.09 7.68 -6.26
N ILE A 140 27.77 7.83 -6.24
CA ILE A 140 27.01 8.45 -5.14
C ILE A 140 26.41 7.36 -4.23
N TYR A 141 26.89 7.30 -2.99
CA TYR A 141 26.51 6.29 -1.99
C TYR A 141 25.75 6.93 -0.82
N ASP A 142 24.68 7.66 -1.12
CA ASP A 142 23.87 8.38 -0.13
C ASP A 142 22.64 7.58 0.34
N MET A 143 21.75 8.26 1.08
CA MET A 143 20.47 7.68 1.52
C MET A 143 19.59 7.21 0.35
N GLY A 144 19.63 7.89 -0.79
CA GLY A 144 18.85 7.51 -1.96
C GLY A 144 19.30 6.19 -2.54
N TYR A 145 20.62 5.98 -2.67
CA TYR A 145 21.20 4.69 -3.07
C TYR A 145 20.85 3.58 -2.08
N PHE A 146 20.98 3.87 -0.78
CA PHE A 146 20.59 2.94 0.29
C PHE A 146 19.12 2.48 0.18
N THR A 147 18.18 3.40 -0.07
CA THR A 147 16.76 3.05 -0.28
C THR A 147 16.60 2.14 -1.50
N VAL A 148 17.30 2.41 -2.61
CA VAL A 148 17.21 1.59 -3.83
C VAL A 148 17.63 0.15 -3.55
N LEU A 149 18.78 -0.05 -2.90
CA LEU A 149 19.26 -1.38 -2.53
C LEU A 149 18.31 -2.09 -1.56
N THR A 150 17.77 -1.36 -0.57
CA THR A 150 16.79 -1.88 0.39
C THR A 150 15.53 -2.39 -0.31
N LEU A 151 14.99 -1.62 -1.26
CA LEU A 151 13.80 -2.00 -2.02
C LEU A 151 14.07 -3.16 -2.98
N LEU A 152 15.25 -3.21 -3.62
CA LEU A 152 15.65 -4.34 -4.47
C LEU A 152 15.76 -5.62 -3.64
N GLY A 153 16.42 -5.56 -2.49
CA GLY A 153 16.48 -6.68 -1.54
C GLY A 153 15.10 -7.18 -1.12
N GLY A 154 14.18 -6.25 -0.82
CA GLY A 154 12.77 -6.55 -0.54
C GLY A 154 12.06 -7.23 -1.71
N CYS A 155 12.23 -6.73 -2.95
CA CYS A 155 11.61 -7.32 -4.15
C CYS A 155 12.07 -8.77 -4.37
N TYR A 156 13.38 -9.02 -4.31
CA TYR A 156 13.92 -10.37 -4.51
C TYR A 156 13.52 -11.33 -3.38
N LEU A 157 13.35 -10.84 -2.14
CA LEU A 157 12.77 -11.64 -1.06
C LEU A 157 11.33 -12.08 -1.36
N GLN A 158 10.49 -11.16 -1.84
CA GLN A 158 9.10 -11.49 -2.19
C GLN A 158 9.04 -12.49 -3.34
N LYS A 159 10.00 -12.44 -4.27
CA LYS A 159 10.17 -13.43 -5.34
C LYS A 159 10.82 -14.75 -4.88
N SER A 160 11.18 -14.89 -3.61
CA SER A 160 11.91 -16.03 -3.04
C SER A 160 13.30 -16.28 -3.66
N ASP A 161 13.90 -15.27 -4.30
CA ASP A 161 15.30 -15.31 -4.75
C ASP A 161 16.20 -14.85 -3.59
N PHE A 162 16.44 -15.77 -2.65
CA PHE A 162 17.20 -15.49 -1.44
C PHE A 162 18.67 -15.15 -1.71
N VAL A 163 19.23 -15.60 -2.84
CA VAL A 163 20.64 -15.33 -3.19
C VAL A 163 20.78 -13.88 -3.59
N THR A 164 19.96 -13.41 -4.54
CA THR A 164 19.99 -12.03 -5.00
C THR A 164 19.51 -11.07 -3.90
N ALA A 165 18.49 -11.47 -3.13
CA ALA A 165 18.06 -10.70 -1.96
C ALA A 165 19.20 -10.49 -0.96
N LYS A 166 19.98 -11.53 -0.67
CA LYS A 166 21.13 -11.43 0.24
C LYS A 166 22.18 -10.47 -0.28
N LEU A 167 22.49 -10.49 -1.58
CA LEU A 167 23.44 -9.57 -2.18
C LEU A 167 23.04 -8.12 -1.92
N TYR A 168 21.81 -7.75 -2.27
CA TYR A 168 21.30 -6.39 -2.09
C TYR A 168 21.17 -5.98 -0.62
N ILE A 169 20.75 -6.89 0.26
CA ILE A 169 20.60 -6.61 1.69
C ILE A 169 21.97 -6.38 2.35
N ASP A 170 22.96 -7.20 2.02
CA ASP A 170 24.32 -7.04 2.55
C ASP A 170 24.96 -5.75 2.02
N GLU A 171 24.80 -5.44 0.74
CA GLU A 171 25.31 -4.20 0.14
C GLU A 171 24.65 -2.97 0.76
N ALA A 172 23.32 -2.98 0.94
CA ALA A 172 22.61 -1.89 1.59
C ALA A 172 23.12 -1.65 3.02
N GLU A 173 23.37 -2.73 3.78
CA GLU A 173 23.94 -2.64 5.11
C GLU A 173 25.38 -2.11 5.10
N GLU A 174 26.20 -2.51 4.13
CA GLU A 174 27.57 -2.01 3.96
C GLU A 174 27.59 -0.51 3.63
N VAL A 175 26.77 -0.07 2.68
CA VAL A 175 26.60 1.34 2.32
C VAL A 175 26.15 2.14 3.55
N HIS A 176 25.15 1.64 4.26
CA HIS A 176 24.65 2.29 5.48
C HIS A 176 25.75 2.46 6.52
N ASN A 177 26.40 1.35 6.89
CA ASN A 177 27.45 1.36 7.92
C ASN A 177 28.68 2.19 7.53
N THR A 178 28.97 2.31 6.24
CA THR A 178 30.14 3.05 5.73
C THR A 178 29.87 4.55 5.65
N TYR A 179 28.73 4.95 5.12
CA TYR A 179 28.44 6.35 4.76
C TYR A 179 27.43 7.04 5.68
N LEU A 180 26.54 6.28 6.32
CA LEU A 180 25.38 6.77 7.05
C LEU A 180 25.44 6.49 8.56
N GLY A 181 26.48 5.77 9.01
CA GLY A 181 26.67 5.32 10.38
C GLY A 181 26.08 3.93 10.62
N ARG A 182 26.18 3.40 11.84
CA ARG A 182 25.71 2.02 12.11
C ARG A 182 24.20 1.90 11.92
N ILE A 183 23.77 0.88 11.18
CA ILE A 183 22.36 0.62 10.91
C ILE A 183 21.52 0.44 12.17
N THR A 184 22.08 -0.19 13.21
CA THR A 184 21.41 -0.41 14.50
C THR A 184 21.15 0.87 15.28
N ASP A 185 21.91 1.93 15.00
CA ASP A 185 21.81 3.22 15.68
C ASP A 185 21.04 4.23 14.82
N SER A 186 20.58 3.81 13.63
CA SER A 186 19.92 4.65 12.66
C SER A 186 18.53 5.07 13.11
N LYS A 187 18.15 6.30 12.76
CA LYS A 187 16.80 6.84 12.97
C LYS A 187 15.98 6.93 11.69
N PHE A 188 16.54 6.49 10.57
CA PHE A 188 15.86 6.56 9.27
C PHE A 188 14.86 5.41 9.11
N ILE A 189 13.72 5.73 8.52
CA ILE A 189 12.61 4.80 8.30
C ILE A 189 13.08 3.58 7.49
N ASP A 190 13.82 3.82 6.40
CA ASP A 190 14.32 2.77 5.50
C ASP A 190 15.29 1.81 6.19
N SER A 191 16.03 2.24 7.22
CA SER A 191 16.90 1.38 8.01
C SER A 191 16.10 0.28 8.73
N TYR A 192 14.92 0.62 9.23
CA TYR A 192 14.03 -0.34 9.89
C TYR A 192 13.41 -1.32 8.88
N SER A 193 13.07 -0.84 7.67
CA SER A 193 12.63 -1.68 6.57
C SER A 193 13.70 -2.69 6.17
N LEU A 194 14.96 -2.25 6.03
CA LEU A 194 16.08 -3.14 5.74
C LEU A 194 16.28 -4.19 6.84
N LEU A 195 16.21 -3.79 8.12
CA LEU A 195 16.30 -4.74 9.24
C LEU A 195 15.17 -5.79 9.21
N ASN A 196 13.95 -5.40 8.83
CA ASN A 196 12.85 -6.34 8.64
C ASN A 196 13.14 -7.34 7.51
N TYR A 197 13.61 -6.86 6.34
CA TYR A 197 13.98 -7.73 5.22
C TYR A 197 15.14 -8.66 5.58
N LYS A 198 16.18 -8.14 6.23
CA LYS A 198 17.29 -8.93 6.75
C LYS A 198 16.81 -9.99 7.74
N GLY A 199 15.90 -9.65 8.64
CA GLY A 199 15.29 -10.60 9.57
C GLY A 199 14.58 -11.75 8.85
N LEU A 200 13.76 -11.45 7.85
CA LEU A 200 13.07 -12.45 7.03
C LEU A 200 14.05 -13.35 6.26
N LEU A 201 15.10 -12.76 5.65
CA LEU A 201 16.15 -13.52 4.99
C LEU A 201 16.86 -14.48 5.96
N LEU A 202 17.25 -13.98 7.14
CA LEU A 202 17.92 -14.78 8.16
C LEU A 202 17.02 -15.92 8.67
N GLN A 203 15.72 -15.68 8.82
CA GLN A 203 14.73 -16.70 9.14
C GLN A 203 14.67 -17.78 8.05
N ALA A 204 14.58 -17.40 6.78
CA ALA A 204 14.58 -18.33 5.66
C ALA A 204 15.87 -19.18 5.58
N LEU A 205 17.00 -18.61 6.00
CA LEU A 205 18.29 -19.30 6.11
C LEU A 205 18.47 -20.10 7.42
N GLY A 206 17.44 -20.20 8.26
CA GLY A 206 17.47 -20.95 9.53
C GLY A 206 18.27 -20.28 10.65
N LYS A 207 18.65 -19.00 10.51
CA LYS A 207 19.41 -18.22 11.50
C LYS A 207 18.47 -17.50 12.47
N SER A 208 17.66 -18.28 13.19
CA SER A 208 16.56 -17.77 14.02
C SER A 208 16.98 -16.71 15.05
N SER A 209 18.10 -16.91 15.77
CA SER A 209 18.56 -15.94 16.77
C SER A 209 18.96 -14.59 16.16
N SER A 210 19.56 -14.60 14.97
CA SER A 210 19.92 -13.36 14.27
C SER A 210 18.69 -12.66 13.71
N ALA A 211 17.72 -13.43 13.17
CA ALA A 211 16.44 -12.89 12.71
C ALA A 211 15.66 -12.21 13.85
N GLU A 212 15.59 -12.87 15.01
CA GLU A 212 14.95 -12.33 16.21
C GLU A 212 15.56 -11.00 16.64
N ASN A 213 16.89 -10.89 16.62
CA ASN A 213 17.58 -9.64 16.96
C ASN A 213 17.20 -8.52 15.98
N CYS A 214 17.15 -8.80 14.68
CA CYS A 214 16.73 -7.80 13.68
C CYS A 214 15.32 -7.26 13.98
N PHE A 215 14.34 -8.14 14.23
CA PHE A 215 12.98 -7.70 14.53
C PHE A 215 12.89 -6.94 15.86
N LYS A 216 13.58 -7.38 16.91
CA LYS A 216 13.62 -6.69 18.21
C LYS A 216 14.27 -5.30 18.11
N SER A 217 15.31 -5.14 17.30
CA SER A 217 15.92 -3.82 17.05
C SER A 217 14.93 -2.83 16.46
N VAL A 218 14.09 -3.27 15.51
CA VAL A 218 13.03 -2.42 14.94
C VAL A 218 11.98 -2.07 16.01
N ILE A 219 11.49 -3.06 16.76
CA ILE A 219 10.43 -2.87 17.77
C ILE A 219 10.86 -1.90 18.88
N THR A 220 12.13 -1.95 19.29
CA THR A 220 12.67 -1.13 20.40
C THR A 220 13.14 0.27 19.98
N SER A 221 13.09 0.59 18.69
CA SER A 221 13.50 1.88 18.16
C SER A 221 12.68 3.06 18.70
N ARG A 222 13.33 4.23 18.86
CA ARG A 222 12.74 5.49 19.36
C ARG A 222 12.96 6.60 18.34
N PRO A 223 12.03 6.78 17.40
CA PRO A 223 10.99 7.82 17.53
C PRO A 223 9.54 7.28 17.66
N ASP A 224 8.62 8.16 18.06
CA ASP A 224 7.17 7.94 17.99
C ASP A 224 6.65 8.62 16.70
N ASP A 225 6.52 7.83 15.64
CA ASP A 225 5.99 8.25 14.33
C ASP A 225 4.97 7.20 13.87
N ILE A 226 3.87 7.62 13.24
CA ILE A 226 2.81 6.71 12.77
C ILE A 226 3.30 5.74 11.68
N ILE A 227 4.20 6.20 10.79
CA ILE A 227 4.80 5.35 9.75
C ILE A 227 5.70 4.31 10.41
N LEU A 228 6.47 4.73 11.42
CA LEU A 228 7.33 3.82 12.17
C LEU A 228 6.51 2.80 12.96
N GLU A 229 5.35 3.16 13.50
CA GLU A 229 4.51 2.20 14.22
C GLU A 229 3.97 1.09 13.30
N SER A 230 3.61 1.41 12.05
CA SER A 230 3.29 0.41 11.02
C SER A 230 4.46 -0.54 10.76
N ILE A 231 5.68 -0.01 10.62
CA ILE A 231 6.89 -0.81 10.42
C ILE A 231 7.21 -1.68 11.65
N LYS A 232 6.98 -1.16 12.86
CA LYS A 232 7.09 -1.92 14.11
C LYS A 232 6.05 -3.05 14.17
N ASP A 233 4.82 -2.83 13.71
CA ASP A 233 3.80 -3.89 13.64
C ASP A 233 4.18 -4.98 12.62
N ILE A 234 4.79 -4.62 11.48
CA ILE A 234 5.37 -5.61 10.56
C ILE A 234 6.47 -6.43 11.27
N ALA A 235 7.37 -5.77 12.01
CA ALA A 235 8.42 -6.45 12.77
C ALA A 235 7.85 -7.38 13.86
N ARG A 236 6.81 -6.94 14.59
CA ARG A 236 6.10 -7.76 15.60
C ARG A 236 5.45 -8.97 14.95
N ASN A 237 4.78 -8.81 13.81
CA ASN A 237 4.19 -9.92 13.07
C ASN A 237 5.25 -10.96 12.68
N ASN A 238 6.38 -10.50 12.12
CA ASN A 238 7.47 -11.41 11.72
C ASN A 238 8.13 -12.10 12.92
N LEU A 239 8.34 -11.37 14.03
CA LEU A 239 8.84 -11.94 15.28
C LEU A 239 7.89 -13.00 15.84
N ALA A 240 6.59 -12.72 15.83
CA ALA A 240 5.58 -13.65 16.31
C ALA A 240 5.52 -14.93 15.46
N VAL A 241 5.59 -14.81 14.13
CA VAL A 241 5.71 -15.96 13.23
C VAL A 241 6.98 -16.76 13.52
N LEU A 242 8.12 -16.08 13.73
CA LEU A 242 9.38 -16.74 14.12
C LEU A 242 9.23 -17.52 15.43
N TYR A 243 8.54 -16.94 16.42
CA TYR A 243 8.21 -17.64 17.67
C TYR A 243 7.33 -18.87 17.43
N SER A 244 6.29 -18.76 16.60
CA SER A 244 5.44 -19.91 16.23
C SER A 244 6.24 -21.05 15.62
N ILE A 245 7.08 -20.80 14.61
CA ILE A 245 7.84 -21.86 13.94
C ILE A 245 8.99 -22.42 14.78
N THR A 246 9.41 -21.70 15.83
CA THR A 246 10.43 -22.16 16.79
C THR A 246 9.84 -22.80 18.04
N GLY A 247 8.52 -23.03 18.09
CA GLY A 247 7.82 -23.70 19.19
C GLY A 247 7.52 -22.81 20.41
N ARG A 248 7.76 -21.50 20.30
CA ARG A 248 7.51 -20.50 21.35
C ARG A 248 6.11 -19.90 21.22
N TYR A 249 5.09 -20.77 21.22
CA TYR A 249 3.72 -20.39 20.84
C TYR A 249 3.08 -19.32 21.75
N ASP A 250 3.41 -19.33 23.05
CA ASP A 250 2.84 -18.38 24.00
C ASP A 250 3.50 -16.99 23.85
N GLU A 251 4.79 -16.94 23.51
CA GLU A 251 5.46 -15.68 23.14
C GLU A 251 4.92 -15.14 21.81
N ALA A 252 4.60 -16.04 20.86
CA ALA A 252 3.99 -15.67 19.59
C ALA A 252 2.64 -14.97 19.80
N ILE A 253 1.73 -15.56 20.59
CA ILE A 253 0.40 -14.98 20.82
C ILE A 253 0.48 -13.66 21.59
N MET A 254 1.38 -13.54 22.58
CA MET A 254 1.63 -12.27 23.26
C MET A 254 2.11 -11.19 22.27
N THR A 255 3.01 -11.56 21.37
CA THR A 255 3.57 -10.63 20.37
C THR A 255 2.51 -10.20 19.36
N PHE A 256 1.70 -11.12 18.82
CA PHE A 256 0.56 -10.77 17.97
C PHE A 256 -0.42 -9.83 18.67
N ASN A 257 -0.76 -10.11 19.93
CA ASN A 257 -1.71 -9.31 20.70
C ASN A 257 -1.18 -7.89 21.00
N SER A 258 0.14 -7.69 21.01
CA SER A 258 0.76 -6.37 21.20
C SER A 258 0.72 -5.47 19.96
N MET A 259 0.38 -6.01 18.78
CA MET A 259 0.27 -5.21 17.56
C MET A 259 -0.93 -4.27 17.60
N THR A 260 -0.73 -3.02 17.17
CA THR A 260 -1.81 -2.02 17.11
C THR A 260 -2.73 -2.21 15.91
N THR A 261 -2.23 -2.84 14.84
CA THR A 261 -2.96 -3.18 13.61
C THR A 261 -3.64 -1.96 12.97
N THR A 262 -2.81 -1.04 12.50
CA THR A 262 -3.23 0.23 11.88
C THR A 262 -3.90 0.08 10.50
N THR A 263 -3.71 -1.06 9.83
CA THR A 263 -4.28 -1.30 8.48
C THR A 263 -5.06 -2.62 8.41
N PRO A 264 -6.10 -2.71 7.54
CA PRO A 264 -6.83 -3.96 7.30
C PRO A 264 -5.92 -5.12 6.87
N ALA A 265 -4.88 -4.83 6.08
CA ALA A 265 -3.89 -5.83 5.66
C ALA A 265 -3.14 -6.44 6.86
N LEU A 266 -2.71 -5.61 7.83
CA LEU A 266 -2.04 -6.08 9.04
C LEU A 266 -3.00 -6.83 9.96
N GLN A 267 -4.26 -6.40 10.07
CA GLN A 267 -5.30 -7.12 10.82
C GLN A 267 -5.52 -8.52 10.24
N TYR A 268 -5.63 -8.61 8.92
CA TYR A 268 -5.76 -9.87 8.19
C TYR A 268 -4.57 -10.81 8.43
N SER A 269 -3.34 -10.32 8.23
CA SER A 269 -2.11 -11.09 8.48
C SER A 269 -2.03 -11.57 9.92
N LYS A 270 -2.30 -10.70 10.90
CA LYS A 270 -2.31 -11.07 12.33
C LYS A 270 -3.32 -12.18 12.60
N ALA A 271 -4.55 -12.03 12.13
CA ALA A 271 -5.61 -13.02 12.39
C ALA A 271 -5.29 -14.38 11.74
N GLN A 272 -4.74 -14.37 10.52
CA GLN A 272 -4.26 -15.58 9.85
C GLN A 272 -3.17 -16.28 10.66
N ASN A 273 -2.16 -15.52 11.10
CA ASN A 273 -1.01 -16.07 11.80
C ASN A 273 -1.36 -16.57 13.21
N ILE A 274 -2.33 -15.94 13.89
CA ILE A 274 -2.86 -16.46 15.16
C ILE A 274 -3.56 -17.81 14.95
N ALA A 275 -4.44 -17.92 13.94
CA ALA A 275 -5.11 -19.18 13.63
C ALA A 275 -4.10 -20.29 13.28
N MET A 276 -3.07 -19.94 12.50
CA MET A 276 -2.01 -20.86 12.12
C MET A 276 -1.12 -21.26 13.31
N ASN A 277 -0.81 -20.33 14.22
CA ASN A 277 -0.08 -20.62 15.45
C ASN A 277 -0.81 -21.66 16.30
N SER A 278 -2.13 -21.50 16.50
CA SER A 278 -2.95 -22.48 17.21
C SER A 278 -2.97 -23.83 16.51
N LEU A 279 -3.04 -23.84 15.17
CA LEU A 279 -2.97 -25.06 14.38
C LEU A 279 -1.63 -25.80 14.59
N ILE A 280 -0.49 -25.09 14.50
CA ILE A 280 0.85 -25.68 14.67
C ILE A 280 1.05 -26.16 16.12
N LYS A 281 0.52 -25.44 17.11
CA LYS A 281 0.47 -25.86 18.53
C LYS A 281 -0.41 -27.11 18.74
N SER A 282 -1.15 -27.56 17.72
CA SER A 282 -2.15 -28.64 17.79
C SER A 282 -3.34 -28.32 18.70
N ASP A 283 -3.62 -27.03 18.94
CA ASP A 283 -4.84 -26.56 19.60
C ASP A 283 -5.93 -26.32 18.55
N PHE A 284 -6.57 -27.41 18.13
CA PHE A 284 -7.54 -27.39 17.04
C PHE A 284 -8.83 -26.65 17.38
N ASP A 285 -9.23 -26.58 18.65
CA ASP A 285 -10.41 -25.81 19.04
C ASP A 285 -10.12 -24.31 18.93
N ALA A 286 -9.00 -23.84 19.47
CA ALA A 286 -8.59 -22.45 19.32
C ALA A 286 -8.36 -22.06 17.85
N ALA A 287 -7.76 -22.94 17.05
CA ALA A 287 -7.55 -22.68 15.63
C ALA A 287 -8.87 -22.42 14.87
N ILE A 288 -9.92 -23.17 15.19
CA ILE A 288 -11.26 -23.00 14.59
C ILE A 288 -11.95 -21.74 15.08
N ASP A 289 -11.79 -21.39 16.35
CA ASP A 289 -12.37 -20.16 16.88
C ASP A 289 -11.69 -18.93 16.25
N PHE A 290 -10.37 -18.96 16.03
CA PHE A 290 -9.65 -17.91 15.31
C PHE A 290 -9.91 -17.89 13.81
N MET A 291 -10.35 -19.01 13.20
CA MET A 291 -10.72 -19.08 11.79
C MET A 291 -11.86 -18.09 11.45
N ALA A 292 -12.81 -17.89 12.36
CA ALA A 292 -13.88 -16.89 12.19
C ALA A 292 -13.33 -15.45 12.19
N SER A 293 -12.45 -15.12 13.14
CA SER A 293 -11.80 -13.80 13.19
C SER A 293 -10.89 -13.55 11.98
N TYR A 294 -10.20 -14.59 11.51
CA TYR A 294 -9.43 -14.55 10.26
C TYR A 294 -10.30 -14.22 9.05
N ASN A 295 -11.43 -14.92 8.89
CA ASN A 295 -12.33 -14.67 7.77
C ASN A 295 -12.94 -13.27 7.82
N LEU A 296 -13.32 -12.81 9.02
CA LEU A 296 -13.82 -11.45 9.23
C LEU A 296 -12.78 -10.40 8.83
N ALA A 297 -11.53 -10.55 9.28
CA ALA A 297 -10.45 -9.66 8.89
C ALA A 297 -10.17 -9.71 7.38
N GLY A 298 -10.33 -10.88 6.76
CA GLY A 298 -10.26 -11.05 5.30
C GLY A 298 -11.33 -10.26 4.57
N PHE A 299 -12.57 -10.28 5.04
CA PHE A 299 -13.64 -9.45 4.48
C PHE A 299 -13.35 -7.96 4.65
N SER A 300 -12.87 -7.52 5.82
CA SER A 300 -12.49 -6.11 6.02
C SER A 300 -11.36 -5.69 5.08
N TYR A 301 -10.37 -6.55 4.83
CA TYR A 301 -9.29 -6.25 3.91
C TYR A 301 -9.74 -6.23 2.44
N LEU A 302 -10.57 -7.20 2.03
CA LEU A 302 -11.21 -7.18 0.72
C LEU A 302 -12.08 -5.93 0.52
N GLN A 303 -12.78 -5.50 1.58
CA GLN A 303 -13.61 -4.29 1.56
C GLN A 303 -12.77 -3.04 1.33
N SER A 304 -11.63 -2.89 2.01
CA SER A 304 -10.74 -1.75 1.80
C SER A 304 -10.24 -1.73 0.36
N ILE A 305 -9.84 -2.89 -0.18
CA ILE A 305 -9.41 -2.99 -1.58
C ILE A 305 -10.51 -2.57 -2.55
N ILE A 306 -11.76 -2.95 -2.27
CA ILE A 306 -12.91 -2.58 -3.09
C ILE A 306 -13.12 -1.05 -3.13
N PHE A 307 -12.85 -0.34 -2.04
CA PHE A 307 -13.07 1.11 -1.99
C PHE A 307 -11.85 1.90 -2.47
N ASP A 308 -10.64 1.37 -2.27
CA ASP A 308 -9.40 2.09 -2.50
C ASP A 308 -8.90 1.96 -3.95
N PHE A 309 -9.16 0.83 -4.61
CA PHE A 309 -8.62 0.52 -5.95
C PHE A 309 -9.64 0.61 -7.09
N ALA A 310 -9.16 0.91 -8.30
CA ALA A 310 -9.96 0.85 -9.51
C ALA A 310 -10.31 -0.60 -9.90
N GLU A 311 -11.37 -0.83 -10.68
CA GLU A 311 -11.83 -2.17 -11.07
C GLU A 311 -10.72 -3.11 -11.58
N VAL A 312 -9.86 -2.64 -12.49
CA VAL A 312 -8.78 -3.45 -13.09
C VAL A 312 -7.72 -3.86 -12.06
N GLU A 313 -7.46 -3.02 -11.06
CA GLU A 313 -6.49 -3.29 -10.00
C GLU A 313 -7.09 -4.22 -8.94
N ARG A 314 -8.35 -3.94 -8.59
CA ARG A 314 -9.14 -4.71 -7.66
C ARG A 314 -9.17 -6.18 -8.04
N GLU A 315 -9.33 -6.53 -9.32
CA GLU A 315 -9.42 -7.92 -9.76
C GLU A 315 -8.18 -8.74 -9.39
N ARG A 316 -6.97 -8.17 -9.56
CA ARG A 316 -5.71 -8.84 -9.18
C ARG A 316 -5.60 -9.03 -7.67
N TYR A 317 -5.78 -7.97 -6.89
CA TYR A 317 -5.70 -8.06 -5.42
C TYR A 317 -6.77 -8.96 -4.83
N TRP A 318 -7.98 -8.84 -5.36
CA TRP A 318 -9.12 -9.64 -4.99
C TRP A 318 -8.85 -11.13 -5.25
N SER A 319 -8.35 -11.48 -6.44
CA SER A 319 -8.03 -12.86 -6.81
C SER A 319 -6.97 -13.45 -5.88
N GLU A 320 -5.91 -12.69 -5.57
CA GLU A 320 -4.84 -13.11 -4.66
C GLU A 320 -5.40 -13.40 -3.25
N ILE A 321 -6.11 -12.45 -2.65
CA ILE A 321 -6.63 -12.62 -1.27
C ILE A 321 -7.70 -13.70 -1.21
N SER A 322 -8.57 -13.77 -2.23
CA SER A 322 -9.54 -14.84 -2.39
C SER A 322 -8.88 -16.22 -2.39
N ASP A 323 -7.80 -16.40 -3.15
CA ASP A 323 -7.05 -17.64 -3.20
C ASP A 323 -6.38 -17.94 -1.85
N HIS A 324 -5.81 -16.94 -1.18
CA HIS A 324 -5.26 -17.09 0.17
C HIS A 324 -6.31 -17.49 1.21
N MET A 325 -7.49 -16.87 1.19
CA MET A 325 -8.63 -17.22 2.04
C MET A 325 -9.08 -18.65 1.82
N MET A 326 -9.28 -19.04 0.55
CA MET A 326 -9.65 -20.40 0.16
C MET A 326 -8.63 -21.43 0.65
N ARG A 327 -7.34 -21.24 0.32
CA ARG A 327 -6.26 -22.19 0.68
C ARG A 327 -6.08 -22.32 2.19
N THR A 328 -6.08 -21.20 2.91
CA THR A 328 -5.90 -21.21 4.37
C THR A 328 -7.06 -21.90 5.08
N ASN A 329 -8.30 -21.60 4.67
CA ASN A 329 -9.47 -22.27 5.27
C ASN A 329 -9.48 -23.78 4.95
N ASN A 330 -9.14 -24.17 3.73
CA ASN A 330 -9.03 -25.58 3.35
C ASN A 330 -7.92 -26.30 4.13
N LEU A 331 -6.79 -25.63 4.37
CA LEU A 331 -5.71 -26.16 5.20
C LEU A 331 -6.18 -26.37 6.65
N LEU A 332 -6.79 -25.35 7.28
CA LEU A 332 -7.33 -25.46 8.63
C LEU A 332 -8.38 -26.58 8.72
N ALA A 333 -9.28 -26.69 7.75
CA ALA A 333 -10.29 -27.74 7.69
C ALA A 333 -9.68 -29.15 7.57
N LEU A 334 -8.67 -29.30 6.73
CA LEU A 334 -7.97 -30.58 6.52
C LEU A 334 -7.26 -31.04 7.79
N TRP A 335 -6.47 -30.16 8.42
CA TRP A 335 -5.62 -30.51 9.55
C TRP A 335 -6.38 -30.64 10.86
N THR A 336 -7.42 -29.83 11.08
CA THR A 336 -8.28 -29.98 12.28
C THR A 336 -9.22 -31.19 12.16
N ASN A 337 -9.61 -31.58 10.95
CA ASN A 337 -10.55 -32.65 10.65
C ASN A 337 -11.91 -32.54 11.38
N LYS A 338 -12.31 -31.31 11.76
CA LYS A 338 -13.59 -31.04 12.45
C LYS A 338 -14.65 -30.50 11.49
N ASP A 339 -15.91 -30.85 11.71
CA ASP A 339 -17.02 -30.46 10.84
C ASP A 339 -17.21 -28.93 10.78
N LYS A 340 -17.04 -28.23 11.91
CA LYS A 340 -17.13 -26.76 11.96
C LYS A 340 -16.13 -26.10 11.01
N ALA A 341 -14.88 -26.59 10.97
CA ALA A 341 -13.84 -26.08 10.08
C ALA A 341 -14.13 -26.40 8.60
N ARG A 342 -14.56 -27.63 8.31
CA ARG A 342 -14.99 -28.03 6.95
C ARG A 342 -16.14 -27.17 6.43
N LEU A 343 -17.13 -26.90 7.27
CA LEU A 343 -18.26 -26.05 6.93
C LEU A 343 -17.81 -24.63 6.60
N MET A 344 -17.00 -24.02 7.46
CA MET A 344 -16.43 -22.69 7.20
C MET A 344 -15.61 -22.67 5.91
N GLY A 345 -14.76 -23.67 5.67
CA GLY A 345 -14.00 -23.77 4.44
C GLY A 345 -14.89 -23.88 3.19
N PHE A 346 -15.94 -24.70 3.24
CA PHE A 346 -16.92 -24.78 2.16
C PHE A 346 -17.62 -23.44 1.90
N GLN A 347 -18.06 -22.74 2.96
CA GLN A 347 -18.72 -21.44 2.85
C GLN A 347 -17.80 -20.39 2.21
N ILE A 348 -16.54 -20.31 2.65
CA ILE A 348 -15.55 -19.39 2.06
C ILE A 348 -15.29 -19.72 0.59
N ASN A 349 -15.16 -21.01 0.25
CA ASN A 349 -14.94 -21.42 -1.14
C ASN A 349 -16.13 -21.05 -2.04
N SER A 350 -17.37 -21.23 -1.56
CA SER A 350 -18.55 -20.83 -2.32
C SER A 350 -18.62 -19.32 -2.47
N PHE A 351 -18.46 -18.57 -1.37
CA PHE A 351 -18.45 -17.11 -1.39
C PHE A 351 -17.42 -16.56 -2.36
N VAL A 352 -16.17 -17.00 -2.26
CA VAL A 352 -15.08 -16.53 -3.12
C VAL A 352 -15.42 -16.78 -4.59
N ARG A 353 -15.93 -17.98 -4.94
CA ARG A 353 -16.31 -18.30 -6.32
C ARG A 353 -17.48 -17.44 -6.80
N ASP A 354 -18.53 -17.35 -6.01
CA ASP A 354 -19.79 -16.73 -6.41
C ASP A 354 -19.66 -15.19 -6.45
N PHE A 355 -18.91 -14.61 -5.52
CA PHE A 355 -18.61 -13.18 -5.50
C PHE A 355 -17.72 -12.77 -6.67
N ASN A 356 -16.66 -13.53 -6.98
CA ASN A 356 -15.79 -13.27 -8.13
C ASN A 356 -16.57 -13.16 -9.44
N LEU A 357 -17.50 -14.08 -9.67
CA LEU A 357 -18.25 -14.15 -10.93
C LEU A 357 -19.37 -13.10 -11.01
N ASN A 358 -19.90 -12.64 -9.88
CA ASN A 358 -21.14 -11.87 -9.84
C ASN A 358 -21.01 -10.48 -9.23
N PHE A 359 -19.82 -10.02 -8.81
CA PHE A 359 -19.63 -8.74 -8.12
C PHE A 359 -20.39 -7.58 -8.78
N GLN A 360 -20.22 -7.40 -10.09
CA GLN A 360 -20.89 -6.32 -10.83
C GLN A 360 -22.42 -6.45 -10.81
N GLN A 361 -22.96 -7.67 -10.89
CA GLN A 361 -24.40 -7.90 -10.81
C GLN A 361 -24.93 -7.68 -9.38
N ILE A 362 -24.15 -8.03 -8.37
CA ILE A 362 -24.48 -7.79 -6.95
C ILE A 362 -24.59 -6.29 -6.70
N ILE A 363 -23.55 -5.53 -7.07
CA ILE A 363 -23.53 -4.07 -6.92
C ILE A 363 -24.67 -3.42 -7.71
N LYS A 364 -24.92 -3.87 -8.95
CA LYS A 364 -26.06 -3.40 -9.75
C LYS A 364 -27.39 -3.58 -9.02
N LYS A 365 -27.66 -4.79 -8.53
CA LYS A 365 -28.93 -5.13 -7.86
C LYS A 365 -29.13 -4.27 -6.62
N GLN A 366 -28.09 -4.10 -5.80
CA GLN A 366 -28.16 -3.32 -4.57
C GLN A 366 -28.23 -1.80 -4.83
N TYR A 367 -27.54 -1.30 -5.84
CA TYR A 367 -27.61 0.11 -6.20
C TYR A 367 -28.99 0.51 -6.72
N LEU A 368 -29.56 -0.34 -7.58
CA LEU A 368 -30.83 -0.09 -8.26
C LEU A 368 -32.06 -0.48 -7.42
N SER A 369 -31.92 -1.28 -6.37
CA SER A 369 -33.06 -1.67 -5.49
C SER A 369 -33.70 -0.50 -4.76
N ARG A 370 -32.97 0.62 -4.59
CA ARG A 370 -33.47 1.85 -3.95
C ARG A 370 -34.20 2.80 -4.94
N GLU A 371 -34.82 2.25 -6.00
CA GLU A 371 -35.54 2.88 -7.13
C GLU A 371 -35.65 4.42 -7.17
N LEU A 372 -34.54 5.10 -7.47
CA LEU A 372 -34.51 6.50 -7.87
C LEU A 372 -34.16 6.58 -9.37
N PRO A 373 -34.98 7.22 -10.23
CA PRO A 373 -34.68 7.36 -11.67
C PRO A 373 -33.29 7.93 -11.97
N LYS A 374 -32.76 8.75 -11.06
CA LYS A 374 -31.40 9.31 -11.13
C LYS A 374 -30.30 8.23 -11.04
N ARG A 375 -30.49 7.17 -10.25
CA ARG A 375 -29.50 6.09 -10.07
C ARG A 375 -29.38 5.20 -11.31
N ARG A 376 -30.50 4.92 -11.98
CA ARG A 376 -30.46 4.17 -13.25
C ARG A 376 -29.64 4.92 -14.31
N LYS A 377 -29.84 6.24 -14.42
CA LYS A 377 -29.03 7.08 -15.33
C LYS A 377 -27.53 7.02 -15.01
N VAL A 378 -27.15 7.12 -13.73
CA VAL A 378 -25.75 7.01 -13.29
C VAL A 378 -25.17 5.63 -13.62
N TRP A 379 -25.92 4.56 -13.38
CA TRP A 379 -25.51 3.20 -13.72
C TRP A 379 -25.32 3.00 -15.23
N ASP A 380 -26.25 3.48 -16.04
CA ASP A 380 -26.19 3.35 -17.50
C ASP A 380 -25.01 4.15 -18.07
N GLU A 381 -24.72 5.34 -17.52
CA GLU A 381 -23.56 6.16 -17.89
C GLU A 381 -22.24 5.47 -17.48
N TYR A 382 -22.17 4.90 -16.29
CA TYR A 382 -21.05 4.07 -15.84
C TYR A 382 -20.78 2.89 -16.80
N GLN A 383 -21.82 2.14 -17.16
CA GLN A 383 -21.70 1.00 -18.08
C GLN A 383 -21.32 1.45 -19.50
N LEU A 384 -21.82 2.59 -19.97
CA LEU A 384 -21.45 3.15 -21.27
C LEU A 384 -19.97 3.53 -21.29
N ASN A 385 -19.49 4.25 -20.28
CA ASN A 385 -18.08 4.65 -20.18
C ASN A 385 -17.16 3.44 -20.03
N ARG A 386 -17.57 2.42 -19.25
CA ARG A 386 -16.87 1.14 -19.20
C ARG A 386 -16.81 0.43 -20.54
N GLY A 387 -17.93 0.38 -21.26
CA GLY A 387 -17.98 -0.20 -22.60
C GLY A 387 -17.04 0.52 -23.56
N ARG A 388 -16.95 1.85 -23.46
CA ARG A 388 -15.98 2.67 -24.22
C ARG A 388 -14.53 2.28 -23.91
N LEU A 389 -14.23 1.88 -22.66
CA LEU A 389 -12.89 1.43 -22.29
C LEU A 389 -12.42 0.18 -23.04
N SER A 390 -13.35 -0.62 -23.56
CA SER A 390 -13.05 -1.83 -24.33
C SER A 390 -12.79 -1.57 -25.83
N TYR A 391 -12.95 -0.35 -26.32
CA TYR A 391 -12.73 0.03 -27.73
C TYR A 391 -11.43 0.83 -27.89
N GLY A 392 -10.92 0.94 -29.13
CA GLY A 392 -9.79 1.82 -29.43
C GLY A 392 -10.14 3.30 -29.25
N PHE A 393 -9.19 4.09 -28.78
CA PHE A 393 -9.36 5.51 -28.48
C PHE A 393 -8.60 6.40 -29.47
N GLU A 394 -9.07 7.64 -29.64
CA GLU A 394 -8.42 8.62 -30.52
C GLU A 394 -7.16 9.21 -29.86
N SER A 395 -7.11 9.26 -28.53
CA SER A 395 -5.93 9.71 -27.77
C SER A 395 -5.84 9.06 -26.39
N VAL A 396 -4.65 9.13 -25.77
CA VAL A 396 -4.40 8.64 -24.40
C VAL A 396 -5.16 9.47 -23.37
N GLU A 397 -5.26 10.78 -23.59
CA GLU A 397 -5.99 11.71 -22.71
C GLU A 397 -7.50 11.40 -22.68
N GLN A 398 -8.05 11.00 -23.83
CA GLN A 398 -9.45 10.57 -23.92
C GLN A 398 -9.67 9.26 -23.15
N HIS A 399 -8.75 8.30 -23.27
CA HIS A 399 -8.78 7.07 -22.49
C HIS A 399 -8.76 7.38 -20.98
N ASP A 400 -7.79 8.18 -20.54
CA ASP A 400 -7.58 8.46 -19.12
C ASP A 400 -8.72 9.25 -18.50
N SER A 401 -9.31 10.20 -19.23
CA SER A 401 -10.50 10.93 -18.79
C SER A 401 -11.70 10.00 -18.60
N ILE A 402 -11.94 9.07 -19.54
CA ILE A 402 -13.02 8.08 -19.42
C ILE A 402 -12.73 7.11 -18.27
N ALA A 403 -11.48 6.66 -18.11
CA ALA A 403 -11.08 5.78 -17.02
C ALA A 403 -11.28 6.43 -15.65
N LEU A 404 -10.88 7.70 -15.50
CA LEU A 404 -11.13 8.48 -14.28
C LEU A 404 -12.62 8.59 -13.99
N ALA A 405 -13.44 8.94 -14.99
CA ALA A 405 -14.89 9.05 -14.83
C ALA A 405 -15.53 7.71 -14.43
N VAL A 406 -15.05 6.59 -14.97
CA VAL A 406 -15.48 5.23 -14.56
C VAL A 406 -15.13 4.99 -13.08
N ILE A 407 -13.91 5.28 -12.66
CA ILE A 407 -13.45 5.09 -11.28
C ILE A 407 -14.25 5.96 -10.31
N GLU A 408 -14.43 7.24 -10.61
CA GLU A 408 -15.19 8.18 -9.77
C GLU A 408 -16.66 7.76 -9.65
N THR A 409 -17.26 7.35 -10.78
CA THR A 409 -18.66 6.90 -10.79
C THR A 409 -18.81 5.58 -10.05
N GLU A 410 -17.88 4.64 -10.19
CA GLU A 410 -17.87 3.37 -9.44
C GLU A 410 -17.75 3.62 -7.93
N ARG A 411 -16.79 4.44 -7.50
CA ARG A 411 -16.62 4.80 -6.08
C ARG A 411 -17.88 5.45 -5.52
N ARG A 412 -18.51 6.34 -6.30
CA ARG A 412 -19.79 6.93 -5.94
C ARG A 412 -20.88 5.87 -5.80
N ILE A 413 -21.04 4.97 -6.77
CA ILE A 413 -22.00 3.87 -6.72
C ILE A 413 -21.78 3.04 -5.45
N LEU A 414 -20.54 2.60 -5.18
CA LEU A 414 -20.19 1.80 -4.01
C LEU A 414 -20.52 2.55 -2.71
N SER A 415 -20.16 3.83 -2.59
CA SER A 415 -20.50 4.66 -1.42
C SER A 415 -22.01 4.79 -1.18
N GLU A 416 -22.81 4.89 -2.25
CA GLU A 416 -24.27 5.03 -2.19
C GLU A 416 -25.01 3.70 -1.96
N THR A 417 -24.36 2.55 -2.19
CA THR A 417 -24.89 1.21 -1.88
C THR A 417 -24.79 0.88 -0.40
N GLY A 418 -23.74 1.37 0.29
CA GLY A 418 -23.37 0.86 1.61
C GLY A 418 -23.06 -0.64 1.57
N PHE A 419 -22.40 -1.09 0.50
CA PHE A 419 -22.08 -2.50 0.32
C PHE A 419 -21.04 -2.96 1.36
N GLU A 420 -21.44 -3.89 2.22
CA GLU A 420 -20.58 -4.56 3.18
C GLU A 420 -20.45 -6.04 2.80
N ILE A 421 -19.21 -6.49 2.53
CA ILE A 421 -18.91 -7.88 2.15
C ILE A 421 -19.38 -8.84 3.23
N GLN A 422 -19.21 -8.47 4.49
CA GLN A 422 -19.57 -9.33 5.62
C GLN A 422 -21.08 -9.60 5.65
N ASP A 423 -21.91 -8.57 5.52
CA ASP A 423 -23.37 -8.72 5.49
C ASP A 423 -23.80 -9.58 4.30
N PHE A 424 -23.20 -9.31 3.13
CA PHE A 424 -23.47 -10.11 1.93
C PHE A 424 -23.14 -11.60 2.13
N PHE A 425 -22.02 -11.91 2.81
CA PHE A 425 -21.63 -13.28 3.16
C PHE A 425 -22.57 -13.93 4.19
N GLN A 426 -23.19 -13.16 5.09
CA GLN A 426 -24.14 -13.71 6.05
C GLN A 426 -25.51 -13.99 5.42
N ASP A 427 -25.91 -13.18 4.44
CA ASP A 427 -27.22 -13.26 3.79
C ASP A 427 -27.31 -14.30 2.66
N ASN A 428 -26.17 -14.82 2.17
CA ASN A 428 -26.08 -15.75 1.03
C ASN A 428 -25.17 -16.94 1.35
#